data_AF-A0A5K0X7D0-F1
#
_entry.id   AF-A0A5K0X7D0-F1
#
_cell.length_a   1.000
_cell.length_b   1.000
_cell.length_c   1.000
_cell.angle_alpha   90.00
_cell.angle_beta   90.00
_cell.angle_gamma   90.00
#
_symmetry.space_group_name_H-M   'P 1'
#
loop_
_entity.id
_entity.type
_entity.pdbx_description
1 polymer ?
#
loop_
_entity_poly.entity_id
_entity_poly.type
_entity_poly.pdbx_seq_one_letter_code
_entity_poly.pdbx_strand_id
1 'polypeptide(L)' 'PHIEEFNYPVPRNCTGGKTGVIVNGRELHQKDLDALFDKGLPLVANKEYIVNISGQVIDKASGERFNLVDLAPT' A
#
# COMPACT_ATOMS: atom_id res chain seq x y z
N PRO A 1 -34.61 5.90 5.53
CA PRO A 1 -33.51 6.53 4.79
C PRO A 1 -32.75 5.49 3.97
N HIS A 2 -32.89 5.53 2.64
CA HIS A 2 -32.13 4.72 1.70
C HIS A 2 -30.97 5.59 1.22
N ILE A 3 -29.77 5.41 1.80
CA ILE A 3 -28.59 6.11 1.30
C ILE A 3 -28.07 5.28 0.13
N GLU A 4 -28.01 5.89 -1.05
CA GLU A 4 -27.45 5.22 -2.22
C GLU A 4 -25.94 5.02 -2.02
N GLU A 5 -25.46 3.82 -2.32
CA GLU A 5 -24.05 3.49 -2.18
C GLU A 5 -23.22 4.31 -3.17
N PHE A 6 -22.17 4.94 -2.66
CA PHE A 6 -21.31 5.81 -3.45
C PHE A 6 -20.46 4.95 -4.41
N ASN A 7 -20.88 4.84 -5.67
CA ASN A 7 -20.15 4.13 -6.72
C ASN A 7 -19.25 5.09 -7.54
N TYR A 8 -18.38 5.81 -6.85
CA TYR A 8 -17.36 6.66 -7.49
C TYR A 8 -15.97 6.10 -7.18
N PRO A 9 -15.12 5.84 -8.20
CA PRO A 9 -13.77 5.37 -7.95
C PRO A 9 -12.99 6.44 -7.18
N VAL A 10 -12.39 6.06 -6.06
CA VAL A 10 -11.53 6.96 -5.29
C VAL A 10 -10.30 7.30 -6.14
N PRO A 11 -10.03 8.59 -6.43
CA PRO A 11 -8.84 9.02 -7.16
C PRO A 11 -7.56 8.46 -6.52
N ARG A 12 -6.59 8.07 -7.36
CA ARG A 12 -5.29 7.49 -6.92
C ARG A 12 -4.57 8.34 -5.87
N ASN A 13 -4.73 9.66 -5.93
CA ASN A 13 -4.03 10.63 -5.08
C ASN A 13 -4.95 11.27 -4.03
N CYS A 14 -6.10 10.66 -3.70
CA CYS A 14 -7.05 11.25 -2.75
C CYS A 14 -6.53 11.33 -1.30
N THR A 15 -5.39 10.70 -0.99
CA THR A 15 -4.86 10.62 0.37
C THR A 15 -3.89 11.75 0.73
N GLY A 16 -3.49 12.61 -0.22
CA GLY A 16 -2.55 13.71 0.06
C GLY A 16 -1.21 13.23 0.65
N GLY A 17 -0.85 11.97 0.39
CA GLY A 17 0.43 11.41 0.78
C GLY A 17 1.58 12.19 0.13
N LYS A 18 2.77 12.07 0.73
CA LYS A 18 3.99 12.73 0.24
C LYS A 18 5.13 11.74 0.03
N THR A 19 4.83 10.44 0.15
CA THR A 19 5.84 9.36 0.09
C THR A 19 6.09 8.92 -1.34
N GLY A 20 5.12 9.10 -2.23
CA GLY A 20 5.15 8.55 -3.59
C GLY A 20 5.10 7.03 -3.62
N VAL A 21 4.82 6.36 -2.50
CA VAL A 21 4.70 4.89 -2.42
C VAL A 21 3.23 4.51 -2.42
N ILE A 22 2.82 3.77 -3.44
CA ILE A 22 1.43 3.33 -3.60
C ILE A 22 1.33 1.86 -3.23
N VAL A 23 0.44 1.52 -2.30
CA VAL A 23 0.12 0.13 -1.94
C VAL A 23 -1.35 -0.14 -2.19
N ASN A 24 -1.64 -1.19 -2.97
CA ASN A 24 -3.02 -1.57 -3.33
C ASN A 24 -3.86 -0.39 -3.87
N GLY A 25 -3.21 0.51 -4.62
CA GLY A 25 -3.86 1.70 -5.21
C GLY A 25 -4.03 2.90 -4.27
N ARG A 26 -3.50 2.85 -3.04
CA ARG A 26 -3.50 3.97 -2.09
C ARG A 26 -2.08 4.43 -1.79
N GLU A 27 -1.84 5.74 -1.80
CA GLU A 27 -0.55 6.26 -1.34
C GLU A 27 -0.43 6.15 0.19
N LEU A 28 0.68 5.59 0.66
CA LEU A 28 0.96 5.41 2.07
C LEU A 28 1.39 6.73 2.74
N HIS A 29 0.97 6.89 3.99
CA HIS A 29 1.53 7.90 4.87
C HIS A 29 2.91 7.47 5.37
N GLN A 30 3.79 8.42 5.73
CA GLN A 30 5.16 8.12 6.15
C GLN A 30 5.21 7.10 7.31
N LYS A 31 4.37 7.28 8.33
CA LYS A 31 4.29 6.37 9.48
C LYS A 31 3.95 4.92 9.09
N ASP A 32 3.04 4.74 8.12
CA ASP A 32 2.65 3.41 7.67
C ASP A 32 3.72 2.80 6.76
N LEU A 33 4.39 3.65 5.96
CA LEU A 33 5.54 3.24 5.16
C LEU A 33 6.68 2.74 6.06
N ASP A 34 6.99 3.47 7.13
CA ASP A 34 8.03 3.07 8.09
C ASP A 34 7.68 1.73 8.76
N ALA A 35 6.42 1.54 9.16
CA ALA A 35 5.96 0.27 9.75
C ALA A 35 6.07 -0.92 8.79
N LEU A 36 5.86 -0.70 7.49
CA LEU A 36 6.02 -1.74 6.47
C LEU A 36 7.48 -1.98 6.12
N PHE A 37 8.32 -0.94 6.16
CA PHE A 37 9.76 -1.05 5.98
C PHE A 37 10.39 -1.94 7.05
N ASP A 38 10.03 -1.73 8.32
CA ASP A 38 10.48 -2.59 9.42
C ASP A 38 10.07 -4.06 9.23
N LYS A 39 9.02 -4.33 8.46
CA LYS A 39 8.54 -5.68 8.12
C LYS A 39 9.14 -6.24 6.82
N GLY A 40 10.04 -5.50 6.17
CA GLY A 40 10.78 -5.94 4.98
C GLY A 40 10.31 -5.34 3.65
N LEU A 41 9.46 -4.30 3.66
CA LEU A 41 9.13 -3.56 2.44
C LEU A 41 10.34 -2.71 2.00
N PRO A 42 10.79 -2.75 0.73
CA PRO A 42 11.83 -1.85 0.26
C PRO A 42 11.37 -0.39 0.30
N LEU A 43 12.16 0.51 0.92
CA LEU A 43 11.86 1.94 0.96
C LEU A 43 12.36 2.63 -0.32
N VAL A 44 11.68 2.36 -1.43
CA VAL A 44 11.99 2.94 -2.72
C VAL A 44 10.87 3.90 -3.11
N ALA A 45 11.21 5.18 -3.28
CA ALA A 45 10.25 6.20 -3.67
C ALA A 45 9.68 5.94 -5.08
N ASN A 46 8.45 6.41 -5.34
CA ASN A 46 7.75 6.30 -6.63
C ASN A 46 7.50 4.84 -7.08
N LYS A 47 7.30 3.93 -6.12
CA LYS A 47 7.00 2.52 -6.37
C LYS A 47 5.55 2.20 -6.05
N GLU A 48 5.02 1.23 -6.80
CA GLU A 48 3.69 0.70 -6.58
C GLU A 48 3.79 -0.78 -6.22
N TYR A 49 3.19 -1.17 -5.11
CA TYR A 49 3.18 -2.53 -4.59
C TYR A 49 1.75 -3.07 -4.48
N ILE A 50 1.59 -4.35 -4.79
CA ILE A 50 0.37 -5.11 -4.47
C ILE A 50 0.68 -5.97 -3.26
N VAL A 51 -0.07 -5.80 -2.17
CA VAL A 51 0.08 -6.61 -0.95
C VAL A 51 -1.17 -7.47 -0.80
N ASN A 52 -0.98 -8.78 -0.79
CA ASN A 52 -2.02 -9.76 -0.51
C ASN A 52 -2.17 -9.98 1.00
N ILE A 53 -3.34 -10.47 1.43
CA ILE A 53 -3.63 -10.77 2.84
C ILE A 53 -2.69 -11.81 3.46
N SER A 54 -2.04 -12.63 2.63
CA SER A 54 -1.01 -13.58 3.04
C SER A 54 0.33 -12.96 3.41
N GLY A 55 0.49 -11.64 3.23
CA GLY A 55 1.77 -10.95 3.39
C GLY A 55 2.68 -11.00 2.16
N GLN A 56 2.21 -11.59 1.05
CA GLN A 56 2.92 -11.53 -0.22
C GLN A 56 2.81 -10.12 -0.81
N VAL A 57 3.96 -9.57 -1.20
CA VAL A 57 4.09 -8.28 -1.87
C VAL A 57 4.65 -8.48 -3.26
N ILE A 58 4.08 -7.75 -4.22
CA ILE A 58 4.50 -7.76 -5.62
C ILE A 58 4.79 -6.34 -6.05
N ASP A 59 5.99 -6.10 -6.54
CA ASP A 59 6.36 -4.84 -7.20
C ASP A 59 5.67 -4.76 -8.58
N LYS A 60 4.86 -3.72 -8.81
CA LYS A 60 4.14 -3.55 -10.08
C LYS A 60 5.06 -3.28 -11.27
N ALA A 61 6.23 -2.70 -11.04
CA ALA A 61 7.16 -2.31 -12.10
C ALA A 61 8.11 -3.44 -12.49
N SER A 62 8.70 -4.14 -11.51
CA SER A 62 9.64 -5.24 -11.78
C SER A 62 8.97 -6.62 -11.81
N GLY A 63 7.80 -6.77 -11.18
CA GLY A 63 7.16 -8.08 -10.98
C GLY A 63 7.82 -8.92 -9.89
N GLU A 64 8.81 -8.37 -9.18
CA GLU A 64 9.48 -9.04 -8.06
C GLU A 64 8.51 -9.30 -6.92
N ARG A 65 8.72 -10.43 -6.24
CA ARG A 65 7.87 -10.90 -5.15
C ARG A 65 8.69 -11.07 -3.89
N PHE A 66 8.17 -10.56 -2.79
CA PHE A 66 8.75 -10.68 -1.46
C PHE A 66 7.62 -10.87 -0.44
N ASN A 67 7.97 -11.31 0.77
CA ASN A 67 7.00 -11.52 1.83
C ASN A 67 7.33 -10.60 3.00
N LEU A 68 6.32 -9.91 3.52
CA LEU A 68 6.43 -9.14 4.75
C LEU A 68 6.44 -10.09 5.95
N VAL A 69 7.27 -9.78 6.93
CA VAL A 69 7.30 -10.52 8.19
C VAL A 69 6.17 -10.01 9.08
N ASP A 70 5.26 -10.94 9.40
CA ASP A 70 4.22 -10.81 10.42
C ASP A 70 3.35 -9.53 10.31
N LEU A 71 2.29 -9.57 9.50
CA LEU A 71 1.37 -8.44 9.33
C LEU A 71 0.38 -8.24 10.50
N ALA A 72 0.43 -9.09 11.52
CA ALA A 72 -0.39 -8.96 12.71
C ALA A 72 0.21 -7.92 13.70
N PRO A 73 -0.63 -7.19 14.45
CA PRO A 73 -0.16 -6.29 15.50
C PRO A 73 0.33 -7.11 16.70
N THR A 74 1.52 -6.81 17.21
CA THR A 74 2.00 -7.29 18.52
C THR A 74 1.72 -6.25 19.59
#